data_AF-A0A4Z2DGQ7-F1
#
_entry.id   AF-A0A4Z2DGQ7-F1
#
_cell.length_a   1.000
_cell.length_b   1.000
_cell.length_c   1.000
_cell.angle_alpha   90.00
_cell.angle_beta   90.00
_cell.angle_gamma   90.00
#
_symmetry.space_group_name_H-M   'P 1'
#
loop_
_entity.id
_entity.type
_entity.pdbx_description
1 polymer ?
#
loop_
_entity_poly.entity_id
_entity_poly.type
_entity_poly.pdbx_seq_one_letter_code
_entity_poly.pdbx_strand_id
1 'polypeptide(L)'
;MVSGTLYTPEGYHRSWRAQIAAQFSGATLNIVNFVPGVTDSDKSFLDKFPPATVPVFEANDGTCLFDVNAIAYFLGTDQLRGWKNTHLVTQWVNYADNSILPSVATWVYPCLGITQFNKQNTEKAKTCIASVLKFLNEQLSKITFLVGDRLSQADITVFTALHLLFTHVYEEKDRKPYPHVVRWYTTIANQPEVLKVVGPSSFCIKAAQFDAKKYAELHKKVTETKQPKETKKEKPKPEVPSKKEKPKDDDDEDDERPKPSKNPLANLPAGKFDMDAFKRVYSNMDIEKEAIPYFWSNFDPEAYSIWFCEYLYPEELSLVFMTCNLINGFFQRAEK
;
A
#
# COMPACT_ATOMS: atom_id res chain seq x y z
N MET A 1 0.82 -22.50 -26.84
CA MET A 1 1.12 -22.01 -25.47
C MET A 1 0.49 -20.63 -25.32
N VAL A 2 0.16 -20.21 -24.10
CA VAL A 2 -0.40 -18.86 -23.87
C VAL A 2 0.67 -17.81 -24.18
N SER A 3 0.26 -16.66 -24.73
CA SER A 3 1.14 -15.52 -24.98
C SER A 3 0.37 -14.20 -24.84
N GLY A 4 1.06 -13.15 -24.41
CA GLY A 4 0.44 -11.84 -24.17
C GLY A 4 1.38 -10.83 -23.51
N THR A 5 0.85 -9.64 -23.22
CA THR A 5 1.58 -8.55 -22.57
C THR A 5 1.15 -8.38 -21.11
N LEU A 6 2.12 -8.40 -20.20
CA LEU A 6 1.96 -8.13 -18.77
C LEU A 6 2.43 -6.70 -18.45
N TYR A 7 1.51 -5.85 -18.03
CA TYR A 7 1.77 -4.48 -17.62
C TYR A 7 1.97 -4.43 -16.10
N THR A 8 3.17 -4.04 -15.67
CA THR A 8 3.53 -4.01 -14.24
C THR A 8 4.65 -3.00 -13.98
N PRO A 9 4.70 -2.33 -12.82
CA PRO A 9 5.89 -1.59 -12.42
C PRO A 9 7.10 -2.53 -12.30
N GLU A 10 8.28 -2.01 -12.65
CA GLU A 10 9.56 -2.71 -12.50
C GLU A 10 9.80 -3.19 -11.05
N GLY A 11 10.34 -4.40 -10.88
CA GLY A 11 10.61 -4.99 -9.57
C GLY A 11 9.37 -5.33 -8.72
N TYR A 12 8.14 -5.19 -9.23
CA TYR A 12 6.93 -5.34 -8.42
C TYR A 12 6.65 -6.80 -8.04
N HIS A 13 7.03 -7.18 -6.81
CA HIS A 13 6.96 -8.53 -6.23
C HIS A 13 5.64 -9.31 -6.43
N ARG A 14 4.48 -8.65 -6.51
CA ARG A 14 3.20 -9.34 -6.80
C ARG A 14 3.19 -9.94 -8.21
N SER A 15 3.68 -9.19 -9.19
CA SER A 15 3.71 -9.60 -10.61
C SER A 15 4.57 -10.85 -10.86
N TRP A 16 5.52 -11.15 -9.97
CA TRP A 16 6.30 -12.40 -10.02
C TRP A 16 5.42 -13.64 -10.01
N ARG A 17 4.21 -13.63 -9.42
CA ARG A 17 3.28 -14.77 -9.47
C ARG A 17 2.92 -15.15 -10.91
N ALA A 18 2.58 -14.15 -11.72
CA ALA A 18 2.28 -14.31 -13.14
C ALA A 18 3.53 -14.73 -13.94
N GLN A 19 4.66 -14.09 -13.68
CA GLN A 19 5.92 -14.36 -14.38
C GLN A 19 6.46 -15.78 -14.09
N ILE A 20 6.42 -16.23 -12.83
CA ILE A 20 6.81 -17.60 -12.42
C ILE A 20 5.85 -18.62 -13.02
N ALA A 21 4.53 -18.35 -13.00
CA ALA A 21 3.54 -19.25 -13.61
C ALA A 21 3.79 -19.44 -15.11
N ALA A 22 4.18 -18.38 -15.83
CA ALA A 22 4.57 -18.45 -17.24
C ALA A 22 5.87 -19.24 -17.48
N GLN A 23 6.88 -19.11 -16.61
CA GLN A 23 8.11 -19.92 -16.70
C GLN A 23 7.81 -21.43 -16.57
N PHE A 24 6.90 -21.83 -15.68
CA PHE A 24 6.49 -23.23 -15.51
C PHE A 24 5.60 -23.78 -16.64
N SER A 25 4.99 -22.93 -17.47
CA SER A 25 4.11 -23.35 -18.58
C SER A 25 4.71 -23.14 -19.98
N GLY A 26 5.85 -22.45 -20.08
CA GLY A 26 6.40 -22.01 -21.36
C GLY A 26 5.61 -20.87 -22.01
N ALA A 27 4.73 -20.19 -21.26
CA ALA A 27 3.95 -19.06 -21.77
C ALA A 27 4.88 -17.86 -22.08
N THR A 28 4.64 -17.21 -23.22
CA THR A 28 5.48 -16.08 -23.67
C THR A 28 4.91 -14.77 -23.16
N LEU A 29 5.59 -14.13 -22.19
CA LEU A 29 5.24 -12.82 -21.67
C LEU A 29 6.12 -11.72 -22.29
N ASN A 30 5.47 -10.74 -22.90
CA ASN A 30 6.04 -9.41 -23.09
C ASN A 30 5.81 -8.61 -21.80
N ILE A 31 6.86 -8.08 -21.15
CA ILE A 31 6.72 -7.32 -19.90
C ILE A 31 6.87 -5.83 -20.21
N VAL A 32 5.82 -5.05 -19.96
CA VAL A 32 5.80 -3.60 -20.16
C VAL A 32 5.81 -2.90 -18.80
N ASN A 33 6.78 -2.00 -18.59
CA ASN A 33 6.86 -1.21 -17.37
C ASN A 33 5.66 -0.26 -17.29
N PHE A 34 4.83 -0.41 -16.26
CA PHE A 34 3.66 0.43 -16.05
C PHE A 34 4.02 1.69 -15.26
N VAL A 35 3.81 2.85 -15.89
CA VAL A 35 4.04 4.18 -15.30
C VAL A 35 2.69 4.91 -15.20
N PRO A 36 2.16 5.17 -13.98
CA PRO A 36 0.89 5.88 -13.80
C PRO A 36 0.92 7.30 -14.38
N GLY A 37 -0.15 7.68 -15.06
CA GLY A 37 -0.27 8.91 -15.85
C GLY A 37 0.40 8.85 -17.23
N VAL A 38 0.94 7.69 -17.64
CA VAL A 38 1.63 7.51 -18.94
C VAL A 38 1.13 6.25 -19.65
N THR A 39 1.25 5.08 -19.03
CA THR A 39 0.82 3.80 -19.65
C THR A 39 -0.71 3.67 -19.71
N ASP A 40 -1.38 4.27 -18.74
CA ASP A 40 -2.84 4.41 -18.57
C ASP A 40 -3.38 5.74 -19.11
N SER A 41 -2.58 6.51 -19.87
CA SER A 41 -3.03 7.78 -20.46
C SER A 41 -3.98 7.61 -21.66
N ASP A 42 -3.94 6.45 -22.33
CA ASP A 42 -4.92 6.10 -23.36
C ASP A 42 -6.21 5.55 -22.71
N LYS A 43 -7.34 6.15 -23.08
CA LYS A 43 -8.65 5.68 -22.65
C LYS A 43 -8.91 4.23 -23.10
N SER A 44 -8.39 3.80 -24.25
CA SER A 44 -8.57 2.41 -24.71
C SER A 44 -7.94 1.37 -23.76
N PHE A 45 -6.91 1.75 -23.00
CA PHE A 45 -6.31 0.91 -21.96
C PHE A 45 -7.21 0.84 -20.71
N LEU A 46 -7.75 1.99 -20.28
CA LEU A 46 -8.69 2.07 -19.14
C LEU A 46 -10.02 1.33 -19.43
N ASP A 47 -10.51 1.41 -20.67
CA ASP A 47 -11.72 0.71 -21.10
C ASP A 47 -11.51 -0.84 -21.13
N LYS A 48 -10.27 -1.34 -21.33
CA LYS A 48 -9.90 -2.78 -21.17
C LYS A 48 -9.72 -3.19 -19.70
N PHE A 49 -9.22 -2.28 -18.86
CA PHE A 49 -8.89 -2.55 -17.46
C PHE A 49 -9.59 -1.54 -16.52
N PRO A 50 -10.92 -1.67 -16.30
CA PRO A 50 -11.67 -0.72 -15.48
C PRO A 50 -11.16 -0.57 -14.03
N PRO A 51 -10.64 -1.62 -13.36
CA PRO A 51 -9.87 -1.46 -12.14
C PRO A 51 -8.50 -0.86 -12.45
N ALA A 52 -8.26 0.37 -11.98
CA ALA A 52 -6.96 1.07 -12.07
C ALA A 52 -5.91 0.47 -11.09
N THR A 53 -5.68 -0.84 -11.21
CA THR A 53 -4.85 -1.67 -10.34
C THR A 53 -3.90 -2.52 -11.17
N VAL A 54 -2.64 -2.65 -10.76
CA VAL A 54 -1.60 -3.42 -11.48
C VAL A 54 -1.05 -4.56 -10.62
N PRO A 55 -0.58 -5.68 -11.22
CA PRO A 55 -0.39 -5.91 -12.66
C PRO A 55 -1.68 -6.23 -13.43
N VAL A 56 -1.73 -5.87 -14.70
CA VAL A 56 -2.78 -6.30 -15.65
C VAL A 56 -2.16 -7.02 -16.85
N PHE A 57 -2.95 -7.84 -17.54
CA PHE A 57 -2.50 -8.69 -18.64
C PHE A 57 -3.48 -8.70 -19.80
N GLU A 58 -2.96 -8.54 -21.02
CA GLU A 58 -3.70 -8.72 -22.27
C GLU A 58 -3.12 -9.92 -23.03
N ALA A 59 -3.92 -10.97 -23.20
CA ALA A 59 -3.57 -12.13 -24.01
C ALA A 59 -3.68 -11.83 -25.51
N ASN A 60 -2.90 -12.54 -26.33
CA ASN A 60 -2.93 -12.42 -27.80
C ASN A 60 -4.26 -12.87 -28.44
N ASP A 61 -5.17 -13.48 -27.68
CA ASP A 61 -6.55 -13.81 -28.08
C ASP A 61 -7.59 -12.74 -27.68
N GLY A 62 -7.14 -11.65 -27.04
CA GLY A 62 -7.99 -10.56 -26.54
C GLY A 62 -8.42 -10.71 -25.07
N THR A 63 -8.11 -11.81 -24.39
CA THR A 63 -8.45 -12.00 -22.98
C THR A 63 -7.72 -11.00 -22.08
N CYS A 64 -8.47 -10.07 -21.50
CA CYS A 64 -7.96 -9.06 -20.55
C CYS A 64 -8.20 -9.51 -19.10
N LEU A 65 -7.17 -9.46 -18.26
CA LEU A 65 -7.21 -9.85 -16.84
C LEU A 65 -6.55 -8.78 -15.96
N PHE A 66 -7.18 -8.44 -14.83
CA PHE A 66 -6.71 -7.39 -13.90
C PHE A 66 -6.31 -7.90 -12.51
N ASP A 67 -6.61 -9.17 -12.15
CA ASP A 67 -6.17 -9.76 -10.89
C ASP A 67 -4.93 -10.65 -11.09
N VAL A 68 -3.91 -10.46 -10.26
CA VAL A 68 -2.63 -11.15 -10.38
C VAL A 68 -2.73 -12.66 -10.17
N ASN A 69 -3.71 -13.13 -9.40
CA ASN A 69 -3.91 -14.55 -9.15
C ASN A 69 -4.68 -15.22 -10.30
N ALA A 70 -5.66 -14.52 -10.90
CA ALA A 70 -6.32 -14.93 -12.14
C ALA A 70 -5.32 -14.97 -13.31
N ILE A 71 -4.43 -13.98 -13.43
CA ILE A 71 -3.35 -13.97 -14.43
C ILE A 71 -2.41 -15.17 -14.22
N ALA A 72 -1.95 -15.42 -12.99
CA ALA A 72 -1.11 -16.58 -12.68
C ALA A 72 -1.83 -17.93 -12.91
N TYR A 73 -3.15 -18.00 -12.68
CA TYR A 73 -3.96 -19.19 -12.95
C TYR A 73 -4.15 -19.44 -14.46
N PHE A 74 -4.38 -18.38 -15.24
CA PHE A 74 -4.51 -18.43 -16.70
C PHE A 74 -3.20 -18.87 -17.37
N LEU A 75 -2.08 -18.27 -16.95
CA LEU A 75 -0.73 -18.60 -17.44
C LEU A 75 -0.22 -19.95 -16.93
N GLY A 76 -0.68 -20.42 -15.77
CA GLY A 76 -0.16 -21.63 -15.12
C GLY A 76 -0.58 -22.94 -15.81
N THR A 77 0.23 -23.98 -15.61
CA THR A 77 -0.15 -25.36 -15.97
C THR A 77 -1.19 -25.92 -15.00
N ASP A 78 -1.88 -27.00 -15.37
CA ASP A 78 -2.82 -27.65 -14.46
C ASP A 78 -2.15 -28.11 -13.15
N GLN A 79 -0.85 -28.45 -13.17
CA GLN A 79 -0.09 -28.73 -11.95
C GLN A 79 -0.07 -27.52 -11.01
N LEU A 80 0.17 -26.31 -11.53
CA LEU A 80 0.10 -25.09 -10.72
C LEU A 80 -1.32 -24.83 -10.19
N ARG A 81 -2.35 -25.19 -10.96
CA ARG A 81 -3.76 -25.15 -10.54
C ARG A 81 -4.13 -26.25 -9.52
N GLY A 82 -3.24 -27.21 -9.24
CA GLY A 82 -3.44 -28.28 -8.25
C GLY A 82 -4.23 -29.50 -8.74
N TRP A 83 -4.41 -29.69 -10.05
CA TRP A 83 -5.21 -30.77 -10.65
C TRP A 83 -6.65 -30.83 -10.08
N LYS A 84 -6.94 -31.78 -9.20
CA LYS A 84 -8.26 -31.94 -8.53
C LYS A 84 -8.38 -31.13 -7.25
N ASN A 85 -7.27 -30.58 -6.76
CA ASN A 85 -7.15 -29.87 -5.49
C ASN A 85 -7.17 -28.34 -5.67
N THR A 86 -7.77 -27.84 -6.75
CA THR A 86 -7.93 -26.40 -7.06
C THR A 86 -8.43 -25.59 -5.87
N HIS A 87 -9.43 -26.11 -5.15
CA HIS A 87 -9.98 -25.50 -3.94
C HIS A 87 -8.93 -25.26 -2.83
N LEU A 88 -7.97 -26.18 -2.64
CA LEU A 88 -6.86 -25.99 -1.68
C LEU A 88 -5.86 -24.95 -2.18
N VAL A 89 -5.63 -24.88 -3.50
CA VAL A 89 -4.80 -23.82 -4.11
C VAL A 89 -5.45 -22.45 -3.88
N THR A 90 -6.74 -22.31 -4.19
CA THR A 90 -7.52 -21.09 -3.94
C THR A 90 -7.53 -20.70 -2.46
N GLN A 91 -7.65 -21.67 -1.53
CA GLN A 91 -7.58 -21.40 -0.09
C GLN A 91 -6.26 -20.74 0.32
N TRP A 92 -5.12 -21.30 -0.11
CA TRP A 92 -3.80 -20.73 0.19
C TRP A 92 -3.56 -19.39 -0.51
N VAL A 93 -4.05 -19.22 -1.74
CA VAL A 93 -3.98 -17.95 -2.47
C VAL A 93 -4.72 -16.85 -1.70
N ASN A 94 -5.97 -17.11 -1.32
CA ASN A 94 -6.78 -16.16 -0.57
C ASN A 94 -6.20 -15.87 0.82
N TYR A 95 -5.63 -16.88 1.51
CA TYR A 95 -4.97 -16.68 2.80
C TYR A 95 -3.70 -15.82 2.69
N ALA A 96 -2.90 -16.01 1.63
CA ALA A 96 -1.72 -15.21 1.38
C ALA A 96 -2.05 -13.72 1.22
N ASP A 97 -3.07 -13.38 0.42
CA ASP A 97 -3.39 -11.97 0.14
C ASP A 97 -4.24 -11.28 1.22
N ASN A 98 -5.06 -12.02 1.97
CA ASN A 98 -5.91 -11.43 3.02
C ASN A 98 -5.28 -11.45 4.43
N SER A 99 -4.25 -12.27 4.68
CA SER A 99 -3.64 -12.40 6.02
C SER A 99 -2.13 -12.21 6.04
N ILE A 100 -1.39 -12.81 5.10
CA ILE A 100 0.08 -12.76 5.10
C ILE A 100 0.59 -11.43 4.55
N LEU A 101 0.26 -11.12 3.30
CA LEU A 101 0.78 -9.96 2.56
C LEU A 101 0.42 -8.60 3.18
N PRO A 102 -0.79 -8.36 3.73
CA PRO A 102 -1.10 -7.09 4.40
C PRO A 102 -0.24 -6.87 5.64
N SER A 103 0.05 -7.96 6.38
CA SER A 103 0.92 -7.93 7.55
C SER A 103 2.38 -7.67 7.15
N VAL A 104 2.88 -8.35 6.11
CA VAL A 104 4.25 -8.16 5.60
C VAL A 104 4.44 -6.75 5.05
N ALA A 105 3.49 -6.23 4.28
CA ALA A 105 3.49 -4.84 3.80
C ALA A 105 3.54 -3.85 4.97
N THR A 106 2.66 -4.02 5.97
CA THR A 106 2.56 -3.14 7.16
C THR A 106 3.87 -3.05 7.97
N TRP A 107 4.70 -4.09 7.97
CA TRP A 107 6.02 -4.07 8.61
C TRP A 107 7.12 -3.58 7.66
N VAL A 108 7.18 -4.07 6.43
CA VAL A 108 8.33 -3.85 5.52
C VAL A 108 8.26 -2.54 4.75
N TYR A 109 7.07 -2.08 4.32
CA TYR A 109 6.94 -0.87 3.49
C TYR A 109 7.46 0.42 4.17
N PRO A 110 7.33 0.61 5.50
CA PRO A 110 8.03 1.69 6.20
C PRO A 110 9.56 1.59 6.09
N CYS A 111 10.13 0.40 6.28
CA CYS A 111 11.58 0.19 6.16
C CYS A 111 12.11 0.40 4.73
N LEU A 112 11.23 0.31 3.72
CA LEU A 112 11.53 0.66 2.34
C LEU A 112 11.34 2.15 2.01
N GLY A 113 10.71 2.94 2.90
CA GLY A 113 10.38 4.36 2.68
C GLY A 113 9.12 4.57 1.83
N ILE A 114 8.30 3.53 1.62
CA ILE A 114 7.09 3.59 0.80
C ILE A 114 5.94 4.24 1.59
N THR A 115 5.75 3.81 2.83
CA THR A 115 4.67 4.28 3.73
C THR A 115 5.26 4.87 5.01
N GLN A 116 4.53 5.75 5.69
CA GLN A 116 4.93 6.24 7.01
C GLN A 116 4.93 5.10 8.05
N PHE A 117 5.86 5.13 9.00
CA PHE A 117 5.90 4.16 10.10
C PHE A 117 4.79 4.41 11.12
N ASN A 118 4.09 3.35 11.52
CA ASN A 118 3.14 3.36 12.63
C ASN A 118 3.46 2.20 13.59
N LYS A 119 3.91 2.53 14.80
CA LYS A 119 4.37 1.56 15.80
C LYS A 119 3.30 0.49 16.11
N GLN A 120 2.08 0.90 16.44
CA GLN A 120 1.01 -0.01 16.86
C GLN A 120 0.63 -1.00 15.74
N ASN A 121 0.57 -0.52 14.48
CA ASN A 121 0.25 -1.37 13.33
C ASN A 121 1.40 -2.32 12.99
N THR A 122 2.66 -1.88 13.07
CA THR A 122 3.83 -2.77 12.89
C THR A 122 3.92 -3.82 14.01
N GLU A 123 3.56 -3.49 15.26
CA GLU A 123 3.53 -4.45 16.37
C GLU A 123 2.41 -5.49 16.19
N LYS A 124 1.19 -5.08 15.80
CA LYS A 124 0.10 -5.99 15.41
C LYS A 124 0.52 -6.91 14.25
N ALA A 125 1.16 -6.36 13.21
CA ALA A 125 1.64 -7.11 12.05
C ALA A 125 2.71 -8.16 12.42
N LYS A 126 3.66 -7.82 13.31
CA LYS A 126 4.66 -8.76 13.84
C LYS A 126 4.01 -9.96 14.55
N THR A 127 3.01 -9.72 15.41
CA THR A 127 2.28 -10.77 16.12
C THR A 127 1.46 -11.66 15.17
N CYS A 128 0.84 -11.06 14.14
CA CYS A 128 0.18 -11.82 13.08
C CYS A 128 1.17 -12.72 12.33
N ILE A 129 2.31 -12.17 11.88
CA ILE A 129 3.35 -12.91 11.15
C ILE A 129 3.96 -14.04 11.99
N ALA A 130 4.22 -13.83 13.29
CA ALA A 130 4.68 -14.92 14.16
C ALA A 130 3.66 -16.07 14.23
N SER A 131 2.36 -15.74 14.29
CA SER A 131 1.27 -16.73 14.29
C SER A 131 1.19 -17.49 12.95
N VAL A 132 1.29 -16.77 11.83
CA VAL A 132 1.33 -17.33 10.47
C VAL A 132 2.54 -18.26 10.29
N LEU A 133 3.74 -17.82 10.69
CA LEU A 133 4.97 -18.60 10.54
C LEU A 133 4.97 -19.86 11.43
N LYS A 134 4.40 -19.78 12.64
CA LYS A 134 4.18 -20.96 13.49
C LYS A 134 3.27 -21.97 12.81
N PHE A 135 2.10 -21.55 12.33
CA PHE A 135 1.16 -22.40 11.61
C PHE A 135 1.79 -23.02 10.35
N LEU A 136 2.47 -22.23 9.52
CA LEU A 136 3.17 -22.72 8.34
C LEU A 136 4.27 -23.74 8.71
N ASN A 137 5.03 -23.50 9.78
CA ASN A 137 6.06 -24.43 10.23
C ASN A 137 5.48 -25.77 10.69
N GLU A 138 4.34 -25.75 11.40
CA GLU A 138 3.62 -26.94 11.84
C GLU A 138 3.07 -27.76 10.67
N GLN A 139 2.54 -27.11 9.62
CA GLN A 139 2.10 -27.80 8.40
C GLN A 139 3.29 -28.34 7.60
N LEU A 140 4.27 -27.50 7.28
CA LEU A 140 5.44 -27.84 6.47
C LEU A 140 6.37 -28.88 7.13
N SER A 141 6.20 -29.16 8.42
CA SER A 141 6.85 -30.31 9.08
C SER A 141 6.45 -31.67 8.47
N LYS A 142 5.27 -31.75 7.84
CA LYS A 142 4.67 -32.99 7.29
C LYS A 142 4.64 -33.06 5.76
N ILE A 143 4.77 -31.91 5.08
CA ILE A 143 4.58 -31.78 3.62
C ILE A 143 5.74 -31.01 2.99
N THR A 144 6.09 -31.35 1.74
CA THR A 144 7.15 -30.66 0.98
C THR A 144 6.64 -29.34 0.40
N PHE A 145 5.44 -29.36 -0.18
CA PHE A 145 4.74 -28.24 -0.81
C PHE A 145 3.37 -28.03 -0.16
N LEU A 146 2.72 -26.88 -0.38
CA LEU A 146 1.47 -26.51 0.30
C LEU A 146 0.22 -27.26 -0.20
N VAL A 147 0.24 -27.80 -1.43
CA VAL A 147 -0.87 -28.58 -2.01
C VAL A 147 -0.34 -29.78 -2.80
N GLY A 148 -0.38 -30.97 -2.19
CA GLY A 148 0.11 -32.21 -2.80
C GLY A 148 1.63 -32.26 -2.94
N ASP A 149 2.12 -33.19 -3.76
CA ASP A 149 3.54 -33.57 -3.79
C ASP A 149 4.40 -32.75 -4.77
N ARG A 150 3.85 -31.70 -5.39
CA ARG A 150 4.54 -30.83 -6.35
C ARG A 150 4.19 -29.36 -6.15
N LEU A 151 5.13 -28.49 -6.52
CA LEU A 151 4.96 -27.03 -6.49
C LEU A 151 3.69 -26.59 -7.23
N SER A 152 2.91 -25.76 -6.55
CA SER A 152 1.63 -25.23 -6.99
C SER A 152 1.58 -23.69 -6.95
N GLN A 153 0.50 -23.08 -7.47
CA GLN A 153 0.27 -21.64 -7.32
C GLN A 153 0.14 -21.21 -5.84
N ALA A 154 -0.25 -22.12 -4.93
CA ALA A 154 -0.25 -21.84 -3.49
C ALA A 154 1.17 -21.53 -3.00
N ASP A 155 2.14 -22.36 -3.39
CA ASP A 155 3.55 -22.18 -3.02
C ASP A 155 4.10 -20.86 -3.56
N ILE A 156 3.87 -20.57 -4.85
CA ILE A 156 4.30 -19.32 -5.50
C ILE A 156 3.68 -18.08 -4.79
N THR A 157 2.41 -18.17 -4.41
CA THR A 157 1.65 -17.04 -3.85
C THR A 157 2.06 -16.74 -2.40
N VAL A 158 2.25 -17.77 -1.57
CA VAL A 158 2.78 -17.61 -0.20
C VAL A 158 4.26 -17.23 -0.24
N PHE A 159 5.05 -17.76 -1.19
CA PHE A 159 6.47 -17.42 -1.35
C PHE A 159 6.67 -15.94 -1.69
N THR A 160 5.95 -15.44 -2.70
CA THR A 160 6.00 -14.01 -3.10
C THR A 160 5.48 -13.08 -1.99
N ALA A 161 4.55 -13.54 -1.16
CA ALA A 161 4.09 -12.77 0.01
C ALA A 161 5.13 -12.73 1.15
N LEU A 162 5.89 -13.81 1.39
CA LEU A 162 6.91 -13.89 2.44
C LEU A 162 8.31 -13.41 2.00
N HIS A 163 8.57 -13.26 0.70
CA HIS A 163 9.88 -12.85 0.18
C HIS A 163 10.39 -11.55 0.83
N LEU A 164 9.59 -10.48 0.81
CA LEU A 164 9.95 -9.19 1.39
C LEU A 164 10.22 -9.25 2.91
N LEU A 165 9.60 -10.20 3.62
CA LEU A 165 9.86 -10.43 5.04
C LEU A 165 11.28 -10.99 5.23
N PHE A 166 11.60 -12.06 4.49
CA PHE A 166 12.86 -12.79 4.61
C PHE A 166 14.07 -12.06 4.01
N THR A 167 13.90 -11.16 3.04
CA THR A 167 15.00 -10.36 2.48
C THR A 167 15.27 -9.07 3.25
N HIS A 168 14.26 -8.45 3.89
CA HIS A 168 14.42 -7.13 4.51
C HIS A 168 14.40 -7.07 6.05
N VAL A 169 13.60 -7.87 6.78
CA VAL A 169 13.36 -7.60 8.22
C VAL A 169 13.45 -8.79 9.18
N TYR A 170 13.46 -10.04 8.68
CA TYR A 170 13.49 -11.24 9.53
C TYR A 170 14.92 -11.80 9.60
N GLU A 171 15.64 -11.58 10.71
CA GLU A 171 17.06 -11.98 10.85
C GLU A 171 17.21 -13.48 11.14
N GLU A 172 18.45 -14.00 11.19
CA GLU A 172 18.70 -15.42 11.45
C GLU A 172 18.10 -15.92 12.78
N LYS A 173 18.23 -15.11 13.83
CA LYS A 173 17.63 -15.38 15.16
C LYS A 173 16.11 -15.55 15.09
N ASP A 174 15.44 -14.80 14.22
CA ASP A 174 13.99 -14.77 14.06
C ASP A 174 13.52 -15.92 13.16
N ARG A 175 14.35 -16.31 12.17
CA ARG A 175 14.14 -17.49 11.31
C ARG A 175 14.31 -18.82 12.06
N LYS A 176 15.22 -18.88 13.04
CA LYS A 176 15.63 -20.12 13.75
C LYS A 176 14.49 -20.97 14.34
N PRO A 177 13.38 -20.43 14.87
CA PRO A 177 12.24 -21.22 15.35
C PRO A 177 11.39 -21.88 14.24
N TYR A 178 11.58 -21.54 12.96
CA TYR A 178 10.72 -21.95 11.85
C TYR A 178 11.48 -22.77 10.77
N PRO A 179 12.21 -23.84 11.13
CA PRO A 179 13.10 -24.56 10.21
C PRO A 179 12.40 -25.16 8.99
N HIS A 180 11.13 -25.56 9.10
CA HIS A 180 10.37 -26.12 7.97
C HIS A 180 9.92 -25.04 6.99
N VAL A 181 9.65 -23.82 7.47
CA VAL A 181 9.39 -22.65 6.61
C VAL A 181 10.68 -22.24 5.90
N VAL A 182 11.80 -22.19 6.61
CA VAL A 182 13.12 -21.88 6.01
C VAL A 182 13.50 -22.92 4.95
N ARG A 183 13.29 -24.22 5.22
CA ARG A 183 13.45 -25.32 4.25
C ARG A 183 12.60 -25.05 3.01
N TRP A 184 11.28 -24.96 3.17
CA TRP A 184 10.34 -24.75 2.06
C TRP A 184 10.67 -23.49 1.26
N TYR A 185 10.88 -22.35 1.91
CA TYR A 185 11.23 -21.09 1.24
C TYR A 185 12.51 -21.25 0.40
N THR A 186 13.53 -21.94 0.94
CA THR A 186 14.76 -22.25 0.21
C THR A 186 14.51 -23.20 -0.96
N THR A 187 13.64 -24.20 -0.80
CA THR A 187 13.21 -25.10 -1.88
C THR A 187 12.49 -24.35 -3.01
N ILE A 188 11.61 -23.39 -2.71
CA ILE A 188 10.93 -22.57 -3.74
C ILE A 188 11.90 -21.57 -4.38
N ALA A 189 12.70 -20.86 -3.59
CA ALA A 189 13.65 -19.84 -4.07
C ALA A 189 14.67 -20.38 -5.08
N ASN A 190 15.07 -21.64 -4.96
CA ASN A 190 16.07 -22.28 -5.82
C ASN A 190 15.47 -23.08 -7.00
N GLN A 191 14.16 -23.00 -7.26
CA GLN A 191 13.61 -23.56 -8.51
C GLN A 191 14.12 -22.74 -9.71
N PRO A 192 14.55 -23.37 -10.82
CA PRO A 192 15.08 -22.64 -11.98
C PRO A 192 14.11 -21.58 -12.53
N GLU A 193 12.81 -21.87 -12.50
CA GLU A 193 11.73 -20.98 -12.96
C GLU A 193 11.55 -19.75 -12.04
N VAL A 194 11.81 -19.91 -10.75
CA VAL A 194 11.76 -18.83 -9.75
C VAL A 194 13.03 -17.98 -9.83
N LEU A 195 14.20 -18.60 -9.94
CA LEU A 195 15.48 -17.91 -10.08
C LEU A 195 15.54 -17.00 -11.31
N LYS A 196 14.92 -17.39 -12.43
CA LYS A 196 14.81 -16.56 -13.65
C LYS A 196 14.01 -15.26 -13.46
N VAL A 197 13.11 -15.21 -12.48
CA VAL A 197 12.16 -14.09 -12.27
C VAL A 197 12.56 -13.24 -11.07
N VAL A 198 12.94 -13.88 -9.97
CA VAL A 198 13.23 -13.24 -8.68
C VAL A 198 14.72 -13.00 -8.48
N GLY A 199 15.57 -13.73 -9.21
CA GLY A 199 17.02 -13.72 -9.03
C GLY A 199 17.48 -14.44 -7.74
N PRO A 200 18.78 -14.43 -7.46
CA PRO A 200 19.36 -15.05 -6.26
C PRO A 200 18.82 -14.39 -4.97
N SER A 201 17.95 -15.10 -4.26
CA SER A 201 17.33 -14.61 -3.03
C SER A 201 18.25 -14.82 -1.82
N SER A 202 18.92 -13.76 -1.35
CA SER A 202 19.67 -13.79 -0.09
C SER A 202 18.78 -13.52 1.12
N PHE A 203 19.06 -14.20 2.24
CA PHE A 203 18.37 -13.95 3.50
C PHE A 203 18.86 -12.67 4.18
N CYS A 204 17.96 -11.95 4.84
CA CYS A 204 18.24 -10.76 5.66
C CYS A 204 19.32 -11.06 6.71
N ILE A 205 20.40 -10.26 6.71
CA ILE A 205 21.48 -10.33 7.72
C ILE A 205 21.19 -9.40 8.89
N LYS A 206 20.68 -8.19 8.60
CA LYS A 206 20.30 -7.16 9.57
C LYS A 206 18.96 -6.55 9.17
N ALA A 207 18.03 -6.46 10.10
CA ALA A 207 16.68 -5.95 9.86
C ALA A 207 16.71 -4.49 9.41
N ALA A 208 16.08 -4.21 8.28
CA ALA A 208 15.81 -2.86 7.80
C ALA A 208 14.88 -2.13 8.78
N GLN A 209 15.11 -0.82 8.94
CA GLN A 209 14.36 0.07 9.82
C GLN A 209 13.80 1.25 9.01
N PHE A 210 12.79 1.94 9.56
CA PHE A 210 12.26 3.15 8.92
C PHE A 210 13.30 4.28 8.93
N ASP A 211 13.55 4.87 7.77
CA ASP A 211 14.40 6.05 7.60
C ASP A 211 13.54 7.23 7.10
N ALA A 212 13.46 8.26 7.95
CA ALA A 212 12.69 9.46 7.67
C ALA A 212 13.24 10.28 6.49
N LYS A 213 14.56 10.26 6.25
CA LYS A 213 15.19 10.96 5.11
C LYS A 213 14.82 10.26 3.81
N LYS A 214 15.00 8.94 3.76
CA LYS A 214 14.61 8.11 2.61
C LYS A 214 13.11 8.25 2.27
N TYR A 215 12.24 8.26 3.29
CA TYR A 215 10.82 8.53 3.12
C TYR A 215 10.56 9.90 2.49
N ALA A 216 11.18 10.96 3.04
CA ALA A 216 11.03 12.32 2.52
C ALA A 216 11.55 12.49 1.08
N GLU A 217 12.67 11.84 0.72
CA GLU A 217 13.23 11.88 -0.65
C GLU A 217 12.32 11.21 -1.68
N LEU A 218 11.78 10.02 -1.37
CA LEU A 218 10.88 9.30 -2.26
C LEU A 218 9.59 10.09 -2.52
N HIS A 219 8.97 10.63 -1.47
CA HIS A 219 7.73 11.40 -1.60
C HIS A 219 7.93 12.78 -2.24
N LYS A 220 9.10 13.44 -2.06
CA LYS A 220 9.44 14.68 -2.79
C LYS A 220 9.56 14.46 -4.31
N LYS A 221 10.16 13.36 -4.76
CA LYS A 221 10.31 13.08 -6.20
C LYS A 221 8.97 12.88 -6.92
N VAL A 222 7.97 12.34 -6.23
CA VAL A 222 6.60 12.16 -6.78
C VAL A 222 5.89 13.50 -7.01
N THR A 223 6.18 14.53 -6.23
CA THR A 223 5.65 15.89 -6.47
C THR A 223 6.28 16.60 -7.68
N GLU A 224 7.53 16.31 -8.03
CA GLU A 224 8.23 16.98 -9.13
C GLU A 224 7.83 16.45 -10.53
N THR A 225 7.35 15.20 -10.61
CA THR A 225 7.03 14.55 -11.90
C THR A 225 5.66 14.92 -12.50
N LYS A 226 4.87 15.77 -11.84
CA LYS A 226 3.45 16.04 -12.19
C LYS A 226 3.16 17.44 -12.75
N GLN A 227 4.01 17.98 -13.64
CA GLN A 227 3.70 19.24 -14.36
C GLN A 227 3.97 19.18 -15.88
N PRO A 228 2.94 18.92 -16.70
CA PRO A 228 2.91 19.37 -18.09
C PRO A 228 2.89 20.91 -18.16
N LYS A 229 3.65 21.50 -19.08
CA LYS A 229 3.59 22.95 -19.39
C LYS A 229 2.57 23.19 -20.49
N GLU A 230 1.50 23.94 -20.19
CA GLU A 230 0.71 24.63 -21.21
C GLU A 230 0.83 26.16 -21.11
N THR A 231 0.66 26.82 -22.26
CA THR A 231 1.07 28.20 -22.50
C THR A 231 -0.04 29.21 -22.20
N LYS A 232 0.24 30.16 -21.31
CA LYS A 232 -0.66 31.28 -21.04
C LYS A 232 -0.68 32.28 -22.21
N LYS A 233 -1.89 32.67 -22.63
CA LYS A 233 -2.13 34.02 -23.17
C LYS A 233 -2.69 34.92 -22.06
N GLU A 234 -2.25 36.17 -22.04
CA GLU A 234 -2.83 37.25 -21.23
C GLU A 234 -4.18 37.70 -21.82
N LYS A 235 -5.04 38.54 -21.21
CA LYS A 235 -5.00 39.51 -20.08
C LYS A 235 -6.49 39.76 -19.64
N PRO A 236 -6.85 40.59 -18.63
CA PRO A 236 -6.06 41.25 -17.58
C PRO A 236 -6.53 40.93 -16.14
N LYS A 237 -5.90 41.57 -15.14
CA LYS A 237 -6.31 41.62 -13.70
C LYS A 237 -7.24 42.83 -13.43
N PRO A 238 -7.97 42.88 -12.28
CA PRO A 238 -7.38 43.34 -10.98
C PRO A 238 -6.94 42.19 -10.04
N GLU A 239 -5.96 42.27 -9.12
CA GLU A 239 -5.64 43.27 -8.05
C GLU A 239 -6.61 43.20 -6.84
N VAL A 240 -6.19 43.22 -5.56
CA VAL A 240 -4.87 43.51 -4.95
C VAL A 240 -4.34 42.31 -4.05
N PRO A 241 -3.74 42.36 -2.81
CA PRO A 241 -2.55 41.51 -2.53
C PRO A 241 -2.49 40.68 -1.21
N SER A 242 -1.48 39.80 -1.14
CA SER A 242 -0.53 39.54 -0.01
C SER A 242 -1.01 39.61 1.47
N LYS A 243 -0.86 38.55 2.27
CA LYS A 243 0.40 38.13 2.98
C LYS A 243 0.48 38.54 4.46
N LYS A 244 0.47 37.55 5.37
CA LYS A 244 1.48 37.33 6.43
C LYS A 244 1.15 36.09 7.28
N GLU A 245 2.16 35.25 7.52
CA GLU A 245 2.27 34.44 8.74
C GLU A 245 3.13 35.19 9.78
N LYS A 246 2.95 34.86 11.08
CA LYS A 246 3.94 34.50 12.15
C LYS A 246 5.32 35.23 12.18
N PRO A 247 5.92 35.49 13.38
CA PRO A 247 6.63 34.48 14.21
C PRO A 247 6.27 34.59 15.72
N LYS A 248 6.88 33.85 16.67
CA LYS A 248 7.92 32.78 16.61
C LYS A 248 7.29 31.44 17.08
N ASP A 249 7.38 30.84 18.27
CA ASP A 249 8.20 30.97 19.50
C ASP A 249 8.08 29.62 20.28
N ASP A 250 9.10 28.89 20.77
CA ASP A 250 10.50 28.83 20.33
C ASP A 250 11.16 27.45 20.59
N ASP A 251 12.03 27.04 19.66
CA ASP A 251 13.29 26.30 19.88
C ASP A 251 14.12 26.54 18.60
N ASP A 252 15.31 27.13 18.72
CA ASP A 252 16.03 27.79 17.60
C ASP A 252 16.88 26.84 16.71
N GLU A 253 16.91 27.11 15.39
CA GLU A 253 18.14 27.53 14.65
C GLU A 253 17.85 27.86 13.15
N ASP A 254 18.19 29.10 12.76
CA ASP A 254 18.42 29.72 11.43
C ASP A 254 17.50 29.51 10.18
N ASP A 255 16.74 30.58 9.90
CA ASP A 255 16.53 31.36 8.66
C ASP A 255 16.46 30.71 7.25
N GLU A 256 15.27 30.69 6.63
CA GLU A 256 14.91 31.57 5.48
C GLU A 256 13.41 31.39 5.08
N ARG A 257 12.76 32.41 4.47
CA ARG A 257 11.29 32.45 4.26
C ARG A 257 10.78 32.43 2.81
N PRO A 258 9.86 31.49 2.45
CA PRO A 258 9.08 31.55 1.20
C PRO A 258 8.04 32.69 1.13
N LYS A 259 7.40 32.86 -0.04
CA LYS A 259 6.36 33.88 -0.31
C LYS A 259 4.96 33.23 -0.42
N PRO A 260 3.87 33.89 0.03
CA PRO A 260 2.55 33.27 0.17
C PRO A 260 1.65 33.41 -1.07
N SER A 261 0.62 32.56 -1.12
CA SER A 261 -0.48 32.56 -2.08
C SER A 261 -1.71 33.35 -1.58
N LYS A 262 -2.79 33.35 -2.38
CA LYS A 262 -4.11 33.91 -2.00
C LYS A 262 -4.95 32.82 -1.31
N ASN A 263 -5.52 33.10 -0.15
CA ASN A 263 -6.54 32.25 0.49
C ASN A 263 -7.83 33.08 0.70
N PRO A 264 -9.02 32.63 0.26
CA PRO A 264 -10.29 33.37 0.40
C PRO A 264 -10.74 33.64 1.86
N LEU A 265 -10.30 32.82 2.82
CA LEU A 265 -10.81 32.82 4.20
C LEU A 265 -10.21 33.89 5.12
N ALA A 266 -9.28 34.71 4.61
CA ALA A 266 -8.49 35.67 5.39
C ALA A 266 -9.27 36.85 6.02
N ASN A 267 -10.57 36.98 5.76
CA ASN A 267 -11.44 38.03 6.28
C ASN A 267 -12.38 37.56 7.42
N LEU A 268 -12.30 36.29 7.83
CA LEU A 268 -13.09 35.77 8.96
C LEU A 268 -12.58 36.31 10.31
N PRO A 269 -13.44 36.47 11.33
CA PRO A 269 -13.01 36.86 12.66
C PRO A 269 -12.06 35.80 13.25
N ALA A 270 -10.96 36.25 13.86
CA ALA A 270 -10.03 35.37 14.55
C ALA A 270 -10.68 34.86 15.85
N GLY A 271 -11.12 33.60 15.84
CA GLY A 271 -11.83 32.98 16.97
C GLY A 271 -10.96 32.81 18.21
N LYS A 272 -11.61 32.85 19.37
CA LYS A 272 -10.98 32.76 20.70
C LYS A 272 -10.72 31.32 21.18
N PHE A 273 -11.20 30.32 20.43
CA PHE A 273 -11.15 28.91 20.80
C PHE A 273 -9.79 28.27 20.46
N ASP A 274 -9.01 27.89 21.48
CA ASP A 274 -7.72 27.21 21.32
C ASP A 274 -7.93 25.72 20.95
N MET A 275 -7.77 25.43 19.66
CA MET A 275 -7.86 24.09 19.09
C MET A 275 -6.77 23.14 19.59
N ASP A 276 -5.57 23.60 19.93
CA ASP A 276 -4.50 22.73 20.44
C ASP A 276 -4.67 22.45 21.95
N ALA A 277 -5.19 23.39 22.74
CA ALA A 277 -5.64 23.11 24.10
C ALA A 277 -6.81 22.11 24.12
N PHE A 278 -7.85 22.32 23.29
CA PHE A 278 -8.95 21.35 23.18
C PHE A 278 -8.47 19.97 22.73
N LYS A 279 -7.58 19.89 21.74
CA LYS A 279 -6.96 18.64 21.28
C LYS A 279 -6.14 17.94 22.37
N ARG A 280 -5.44 18.69 23.24
CA ARG A 280 -4.77 18.11 24.42
C ARG A 280 -5.78 17.53 25.42
N VAL A 281 -6.89 18.21 25.70
CA VAL A 281 -7.96 17.68 26.55
C VAL A 281 -8.57 16.42 25.94
N TYR A 282 -9.08 16.52 24.70
CA TYR A 282 -9.75 15.42 23.98
C TYR A 282 -8.88 14.17 23.82
N SER A 283 -7.56 14.31 23.72
CA SER A 283 -6.64 13.18 23.55
C SER A 283 -6.21 12.49 24.86
N ASN A 284 -6.40 13.12 26.03
CA ASN A 284 -5.82 12.66 27.30
C ASN A 284 -6.83 12.55 28.46
N MET A 285 -8.06 13.06 28.32
CA MET A 285 -9.09 13.12 29.37
C MET A 285 -10.37 12.37 28.96
N ASP A 286 -11.31 12.19 29.91
CA ASP A 286 -12.58 11.51 29.65
C ASP A 286 -13.44 12.31 28.66
N ILE A 287 -13.86 11.68 27.55
CA ILE A 287 -14.52 12.38 26.44
C ILE A 287 -15.88 12.95 26.88
N GLU A 288 -16.67 12.18 27.63
CA GLU A 288 -18.03 12.56 28.03
C GLU A 288 -18.03 13.53 29.21
N LYS A 289 -17.12 13.34 30.17
CA LYS A 289 -17.12 14.08 31.45
C LYS A 289 -16.24 15.33 31.43
N GLU A 290 -15.21 15.37 30.58
CA GLU A 290 -14.21 16.45 30.59
C GLU A 290 -14.09 17.11 29.21
N ALA A 291 -13.91 16.34 28.13
CA ALA A 291 -13.67 16.94 26.80
C ALA A 291 -14.90 17.62 26.19
N ILE A 292 -16.08 17.01 26.25
CA ILE A 292 -17.32 17.62 25.74
C ILE A 292 -17.72 18.86 26.56
N PRO A 293 -17.70 18.86 27.91
CA PRO A 293 -17.90 20.08 28.70
C PRO A 293 -16.85 21.16 28.44
N TYR A 294 -15.57 20.79 28.28
CA TYR A 294 -14.51 21.74 27.92
C TYR A 294 -14.76 22.37 26.54
N PHE A 295 -15.18 21.59 25.54
CA PHE A 295 -15.55 22.10 24.22
C PHE A 295 -16.63 23.18 24.33
N TRP A 296 -17.79 22.85 24.91
CA TRP A 296 -18.91 23.81 25.01
C TRP A 296 -18.61 25.03 25.89
N SER A 297 -17.69 24.91 26.85
CA SER A 297 -17.27 26.04 27.71
C SER A 297 -16.31 27.02 27.04
N ASN A 298 -15.63 26.62 25.95
CA ASN A 298 -14.60 27.41 25.28
C ASN A 298 -14.90 27.67 23.79
N PHE A 299 -15.90 27.00 23.21
CA PHE A 299 -16.29 27.13 21.81
C PHE A 299 -16.75 28.57 21.49
N ASP A 300 -16.23 29.13 20.39
CA ASP A 300 -16.53 30.50 19.94
C ASP A 300 -17.51 30.47 18.75
N PRO A 301 -18.82 30.67 18.98
CA PRO A 301 -19.84 30.61 17.92
C PRO A 301 -19.84 31.84 16.99
N GLU A 302 -19.05 32.89 17.28
CA GLU A 302 -18.90 34.03 16.37
C GLU A 302 -17.90 33.72 15.23
N ALA A 303 -16.96 32.81 15.48
CA ALA A 303 -15.90 32.45 14.54
C ALA A 303 -15.98 31.00 14.01
N TYR A 304 -16.61 30.08 14.75
CA TYR A 304 -16.77 28.68 14.37
C TYR A 304 -18.23 28.28 14.24
N SER A 305 -18.52 27.37 13.31
CA SER A 305 -19.84 26.78 13.12
C SER A 305 -19.76 25.26 13.16
N ILE A 306 -20.75 24.62 13.80
CA ILE A 306 -20.83 23.17 13.94
C ILE A 306 -21.81 22.67 12.88
N TRP A 307 -21.35 21.73 12.05
CA TRP A 307 -22.15 21.13 10.98
C TRP A 307 -22.33 19.64 11.26
N PHE A 308 -23.57 19.21 11.43
CA PHE A 308 -23.92 17.80 11.43
C PHE A 308 -24.22 17.38 9.99
N CYS A 309 -23.45 16.41 9.48
CA CYS A 309 -23.54 15.94 8.10
C CYS A 309 -23.80 14.43 8.10
N GLU A 310 -24.94 14.02 7.56
CA GLU A 310 -25.23 12.62 7.28
C GLU A 310 -24.68 12.25 5.89
N TYR A 311 -24.26 10.99 5.72
CA TYR A 311 -23.93 10.48 4.41
C TYR A 311 -25.20 10.23 3.61
N LEU A 312 -25.14 10.51 2.30
CA LEU A 312 -26.08 9.91 1.37
C LEU A 312 -25.74 8.40 1.31
N TYR A 313 -26.73 7.54 1.56
CA TYR A 313 -26.61 6.07 1.66
C TYR A 313 -25.79 5.55 2.86
N PRO A 314 -26.18 5.88 4.12
CA PRO A 314 -25.49 5.39 5.32
C PRO A 314 -25.52 3.86 5.46
N GLU A 315 -26.52 3.18 4.91
CA GLU A 315 -26.65 1.72 4.85
C GLU A 315 -25.50 1.01 4.14
N GLU A 316 -24.79 1.68 3.22
CA GLU A 316 -23.60 1.12 2.56
C GLU A 316 -22.36 1.16 3.47
N LEU A 317 -22.37 2.00 4.52
CA LEU A 317 -21.23 2.25 5.41
C LEU A 317 -21.20 1.31 6.63
N SER A 318 -21.49 0.03 6.37
CA SER A 318 -21.60 -1.05 7.37
C SER A 318 -20.35 -1.27 8.26
N LEU A 319 -19.17 -0.77 7.86
CA LEU A 319 -17.92 -0.91 8.60
C LEU A 319 -17.20 0.44 8.75
N VAL A 320 -16.83 0.79 9.98
CA VAL A 320 -16.32 2.12 10.40
C VAL A 320 -15.20 2.68 9.50
N PHE A 321 -14.31 1.85 8.98
CA PHE A 321 -13.21 2.31 8.12
C PHE A 321 -13.69 2.87 6.77
N MET A 322 -14.84 2.43 6.27
CA MET A 322 -15.45 2.94 5.04
C MET A 322 -15.84 4.41 5.23
N THR A 323 -16.49 4.72 6.36
CA THR A 323 -16.82 6.07 6.81
C THR A 323 -15.56 6.92 6.96
N CYS A 324 -14.53 6.43 7.67
CA CYS A 324 -13.27 7.17 7.87
C CYS A 324 -12.56 7.54 6.56
N ASN A 325 -12.59 6.66 5.54
CA ASN A 325 -12.00 6.94 4.24
C ASN A 325 -12.73 8.08 3.50
N LEU A 326 -14.06 8.15 3.61
CA LEU A 326 -14.85 9.23 3.00
C LEU A 326 -14.63 10.58 3.70
N ILE A 327 -14.46 10.59 5.03
CA ILE A 327 -14.12 11.79 5.82
C ILE A 327 -12.79 12.39 5.34
N ASN A 328 -11.75 11.57 5.17
CA ASN A 328 -10.45 12.04 4.67
C ASN A 328 -10.56 12.65 3.26
N GLY A 329 -11.38 12.05 2.38
CA GLY A 329 -11.66 12.59 1.06
C GLY A 329 -12.46 13.89 1.07
N PHE A 330 -13.29 14.13 2.11
CA PHE A 330 -14.00 15.40 2.30
C PHE A 330 -13.04 16.53 2.69
N PHE A 331 -12.18 16.33 3.70
CA PHE A 331 -11.21 17.36 4.12
C PHE A 331 -10.29 17.81 2.97
N GLN A 332 -9.74 16.87 2.18
CA GLN A 332 -8.91 17.18 1.00
C GLN A 332 -9.62 18.00 -0.10
N ARG A 333 -10.96 18.10 -0.06
CA ARG A 333 -11.77 18.95 -0.95
C ARG A 333 -12.19 20.27 -0.30
N ALA A 334 -12.22 20.34 1.03
CA ALA A 334 -12.52 21.56 1.80
C ALA A 334 -11.29 22.46 2.01
N GLU A 335 -10.07 21.92 1.94
CA GLU A 335 -8.80 22.67 2.06
C GLU A 335 -8.36 23.41 0.76
N LYS A 336 -9.30 23.84 -0.09
CA LYS A 336 -9.04 24.51 -1.38
C LYS A 336 -9.65 25.90 -1.49
#